data_AF-A0A959FXM8-F1
#
_entry.id   AF-A0A959FXM8-F1
#
_cell.length_a   1.000
_cell.length_b   1.000
_cell.length_c   1.000
_cell.angle_alpha   90.00
_cell.angle_beta   90.00
_cell.angle_gamma   90.00
#
_symmetry.space_group_name_H-M   'P 1'
#
loop_
_entity.id
_entity.type
_entity.pdbx_description
1 polymer ?
#
loop_
_entity_poly.entity_id
_entity_poly.type
_entity_poly.pdbx_seq_one_letter_code
_entity_poly.pdbx_strand_id
1 'polypeptide(L)'
;MVDQKIIWKVDGMDCTNCAQGIQRYLERKGMQSVFVDFATGDVQFEKVSDTLTEEELRKGISKMGYTIVEESTPPPFWTLERKLLVSALFTLPLFLDHIIMMLSGAGFPFLHGAPWLQLLVCLPVFAIGVWHFGASAWGSLKSGVPNMDVLIFMGSTAAFIYSLIGTIIGNPQYIFYETAATIITLVLVGNWIEKRSVQKTTSAIDELSSLEVQEARKLMPSGTVVTLPIDEVRKGDLLLVNSGDAVPTDSMLVEGQALVDESLLTGESIPVNKLPGDSLIGASVL
;
A
#
# COMPACT_ATOMS: atom_id res chain seq x y z
N MET A 1 -31.95 11.45 -3.72
CA MET A 1 -30.69 11.31 -4.48
C MET A 1 -29.96 10.17 -3.82
N VAL A 2 -29.57 9.14 -4.58
CA VAL A 2 -28.87 8.00 -4.00
C VAL A 2 -27.41 8.40 -3.95
N ASP A 3 -26.93 8.81 -2.77
CA ASP A 3 -25.51 8.99 -2.53
C ASP A 3 -24.87 7.60 -2.54
N GLN A 4 -24.37 7.19 -3.70
CA GLN A 4 -23.67 5.92 -3.82
C GLN A 4 -22.24 6.14 -3.34
N LYS A 5 -21.92 5.60 -2.16
CA LYS A 5 -20.55 5.55 -1.63
C LYS A 5 -19.75 4.53 -2.43
N ILE A 6 -18.70 4.99 -3.10
CA ILE A 6 -17.79 4.15 -3.87
C ILE A 6 -16.47 4.05 -3.12
N ILE A 7 -15.93 2.83 -3.01
CA ILE A 7 -14.65 2.53 -2.37
C ILE A 7 -13.79 1.80 -3.41
N TRP A 8 -12.61 2.34 -3.69
CA TRP A 8 -11.64 1.76 -4.61
C TRP A 8 -10.29 1.59 -3.93
N LYS A 9 -9.62 0.47 -4.23
CA LYS A 9 -8.20 0.28 -3.95
C LYS A 9 -7.38 0.79 -5.13
N VAL A 10 -6.43 1.68 -4.90
CA VAL A 10 -5.57 2.27 -5.94
C VAL A 10 -4.10 2.01 -5.62
N ASP A 11 -3.38 1.40 -6.55
CA ASP A 11 -1.95 1.12 -6.50
C ASP A 11 -1.14 2.19 -7.26
N GLY A 12 0.10 2.40 -6.79
CA GLY A 12 1.02 3.42 -7.28
C GLY A 12 0.93 4.78 -6.57
N MET A 13 0.15 4.90 -5.50
CA MET A 13 0.15 6.08 -4.63
C MET A 13 1.20 5.93 -3.54
N ASP A 14 2.40 6.45 -3.78
CA ASP A 14 3.51 6.33 -2.82
C ASP A 14 3.67 7.58 -1.93
N CYS A 15 2.78 8.57 -2.02
CA CYS A 15 2.99 9.86 -1.35
C CYS A 15 1.72 10.64 -1.04
N THR A 16 1.75 11.51 -0.01
CA THR A 16 0.62 12.39 0.34
C THR A 16 0.23 13.34 -0.81
N ASN A 17 1.21 13.82 -1.59
CA ASN A 17 0.93 14.66 -2.77
C ASN A 17 0.24 13.87 -3.89
N CYS A 18 0.52 12.57 -3.99
CA CYS A 18 -0.09 11.65 -4.93
C CYS A 18 -1.59 11.48 -4.58
N ALA A 19 -1.87 11.24 -3.29
CA ALA A 19 -3.24 11.21 -2.75
C ALA A 19 -3.99 12.54 -2.98
N GLN A 20 -3.36 13.69 -2.67
CA GLN A 20 -3.95 15.01 -2.92
C GLN A 20 -4.23 15.25 -4.42
N GLY A 21 -3.40 14.71 -5.31
CA GLY A 21 -3.61 14.77 -6.76
C GLY A 21 -4.91 14.09 -7.17
N ILE A 22 -5.13 12.86 -6.68
CA ILE A 22 -6.38 12.11 -6.93
C ILE A 22 -7.57 12.81 -6.27
N GLN A 23 -7.42 13.28 -5.03
CA GLN A 23 -8.47 14.00 -4.32
C GLN A 23 -8.94 15.23 -5.12
N ARG A 24 -8.01 16.09 -5.54
CA ARG A 24 -8.33 17.27 -6.36
C ARG A 24 -8.94 16.91 -7.71
N TYR A 25 -8.51 15.80 -8.32
CA TYR A 25 -9.10 15.32 -9.57
C TYR A 25 -10.58 14.93 -9.40
N LEU A 26 -10.89 14.17 -8.34
CA LEU A 26 -12.26 13.75 -8.03
C LEU A 26 -13.16 14.93 -7.61
N GLU A 27 -12.65 15.84 -6.78
CA GLU A 27 -13.36 17.07 -6.40
C GLU A 27 -13.70 17.94 -7.63
N ARG A 28 -12.76 18.11 -8.57
CA ARG A 28 -13.00 18.83 -9.84
C ARG A 28 -14.04 18.16 -10.72
N LYS A 29 -14.23 16.85 -10.58
CA LYS A 29 -15.26 16.08 -11.28
C LYS A 29 -16.61 16.11 -10.57
N GLY A 30 -16.74 16.84 -9.46
CA GLY A 30 -17.98 17.05 -8.75
C GLY A 30 -18.35 15.95 -7.75
N MET A 31 -17.38 15.11 -7.35
CA MET A 31 -17.58 14.12 -6.29
C MET A 31 -17.58 14.81 -4.92
N GLN A 32 -18.39 14.31 -3.99
CA GLN A 32 -18.44 14.79 -2.60
C GLN A 32 -17.76 13.80 -1.65
N SER A 33 -17.43 14.27 -0.45
CA SER A 33 -16.85 13.44 0.62
C SER A 33 -15.63 12.63 0.17
N VAL A 34 -14.78 13.23 -0.66
CA VAL A 34 -13.60 12.56 -1.22
C VAL A 34 -12.55 12.38 -0.13
N PHE A 35 -12.26 11.13 0.21
CA PHE A 35 -11.18 10.73 1.09
C PHE A 35 -10.22 9.84 0.32
N VAL A 36 -8.95 10.21 0.30
CA VAL A 36 -7.89 9.43 -0.35
C VAL A 36 -6.78 9.22 0.65
N ASP A 37 -6.48 7.95 0.92
CA ASP A 37 -5.40 7.56 1.80
C ASP A 37 -4.36 6.77 1.01
N PHE A 38 -3.15 7.33 0.92
CA PHE A 38 -2.02 6.66 0.26
C PHE A 38 -1.50 5.48 1.09
N ALA A 39 -1.70 5.49 2.41
CA ALA A 39 -1.19 4.46 3.30
C ALA A 39 -1.96 3.14 3.11
N THR A 40 -3.28 3.21 3.11
CA THR A 40 -4.16 2.05 2.88
C THR A 40 -4.38 1.77 1.39
N GLY A 41 -4.12 2.76 0.52
CA GLY A 41 -4.46 2.72 -0.90
C GLY A 41 -5.95 2.96 -1.16
N ASP A 42 -6.70 3.40 -0.15
CA ASP A 42 -8.15 3.54 -0.23
C ASP A 42 -8.55 4.91 -0.80
N VAL A 43 -9.44 4.87 -1.78
CA VAL A 43 -10.10 6.03 -2.37
C VAL A 43 -11.59 5.88 -2.13
N GLN A 44 -12.16 6.74 -1.30
CA GLN A 44 -13.59 6.78 -0.98
C GLN A 44 -14.18 8.10 -1.47
N PHE A 45 -15.35 8.03 -2.10
CA PHE A 45 -16.08 9.23 -2.51
C PHE A 45 -17.56 8.95 -2.70
N GLU A 46 -18.37 10.00 -2.63
CA GLU A 46 -19.82 9.96 -2.85
C GLU A 46 -20.15 10.53 -4.22
N LYS A 47 -20.90 9.73 -5.01
CA LYS A 47 -21.35 10.11 -6.34
C LYS A 47 -22.69 10.84 -6.26
N VAL A 48 -22.67 12.15 -6.55
CA VAL A 48 -23.86 13.03 -6.44
C VAL A 48 -24.71 13.08 -7.72
N SER A 49 -24.13 12.74 -8.89
CA SER A 49 -24.86 12.73 -10.16
C SER A 49 -24.42 11.59 -11.07
N ASP A 50 -25.38 11.04 -11.82
CA ASP A 50 -25.14 9.97 -12.80
C ASP A 50 -24.55 10.46 -14.14
N THR A 51 -24.16 11.73 -14.21
CA THR A 51 -23.62 12.33 -15.44
C THR A 51 -22.23 11.83 -15.81
N LEU A 52 -21.45 11.34 -14.85
CA LEU A 52 -20.17 10.66 -15.09
C LEU A 52 -20.28 9.16 -14.79
N THR A 53 -19.90 8.35 -15.78
CA THR A 53 -19.72 6.90 -15.62
C THR A 53 -18.45 6.59 -14.81
N GLU A 54 -18.51 5.57 -13.95
CA GLU A 54 -17.35 5.09 -13.18
C GLU A 54 -16.13 4.76 -14.06
N GLU A 55 -16.37 4.27 -15.27
CA GLU A 55 -15.33 4.02 -16.28
C GLU A 55 -14.54 5.27 -16.69
N GLU A 56 -15.17 6.45 -16.73
CA GLU A 56 -14.48 7.70 -17.05
C GLU A 56 -13.59 8.17 -15.90
N LEU A 57 -14.07 8.00 -14.67
CA LEU A 57 -13.29 8.27 -13.46
C LEU A 57 -12.08 7.33 -13.37
N ARG A 58 -12.29 6.03 -13.62
CA ARG A 58 -11.23 5.01 -13.69
C ARG A 58 -10.19 5.34 -14.74
N LYS A 59 -10.62 5.66 -15.98
CA LYS A 59 -9.70 6.11 -17.05
C LYS A 59 -8.94 7.39 -16.68
N GLY A 60 -9.55 8.29 -15.93
CA GLY A 60 -8.91 9.50 -15.41
C GLY A 60 -7.76 9.20 -14.46
N ILE A 61 -8.03 8.35 -13.46
CA ILE A 61 -7.03 7.90 -12.48
C ILE A 61 -5.89 7.15 -13.18
N SER A 62 -6.20 6.28 -14.15
CA SER A 62 -5.18 5.60 -14.97
C SER A 62 -4.35 6.55 -15.85
N LYS A 63 -4.95 7.62 -16.38
CA LYS A 63 -4.20 8.66 -17.11
C LYS A 63 -3.23 9.44 -16.22
N MET A 64 -3.49 9.50 -14.91
CA MET A 64 -2.59 10.11 -13.94
C MET A 64 -1.43 9.16 -13.55
N GLY A 65 -1.47 7.90 -13.99
CA GLY A 65 -0.42 6.91 -13.73
C GLY A 65 -0.75 5.92 -12.61
N TYR A 66 -1.97 5.93 -12.07
CA TYR A 66 -2.39 5.08 -10.97
C TYR A 66 -3.27 3.91 -11.44
N THR A 67 -3.18 2.76 -10.78
CA THR A 67 -3.93 1.56 -11.19
C THR A 67 -4.97 1.22 -10.15
N ILE A 68 -6.24 1.09 -10.54
CA ILE A 68 -7.29 0.62 -9.62
C ILE A 68 -7.19 -0.90 -9.55
N VAL A 69 -6.92 -1.42 -8.35
CA VAL A 69 -6.80 -2.85 -8.07
C VAL A 69 -8.18 -3.37 -7.69
N GLU A 70 -8.72 -4.26 -8.51
CA GLU A 70 -9.89 -5.06 -8.11
C GLU A 70 -9.40 -6.24 -7.25
N GLU A 71 -10.13 -6.56 -6.17
CA GLU A 71 -9.78 -7.57 -5.15
C GLU A 71 -9.39 -8.96 -5.72
N SER A 72 -9.71 -9.24 -6.99
CA SER A 72 -9.44 -10.52 -7.66
C SER A 72 -8.18 -10.56 -8.54
N THR A 73 -7.41 -9.48 -8.62
CA THR A 73 -6.21 -9.47 -9.50
C THR A 73 -4.99 -10.11 -8.83
N PRO A 74 -4.33 -11.10 -9.47
CA PRO A 74 -3.12 -11.71 -8.92
C PRO A 74 -2.01 -10.67 -8.78
N PRO A 75 -1.16 -10.77 -7.74
CA PRO A 75 -0.11 -9.78 -7.52
C PRO A 75 0.80 -9.67 -8.75
N PRO A 76 1.18 -8.45 -9.15
CA PRO A 76 1.99 -8.25 -10.34
C PRO A 76 3.33 -9.00 -10.22
N PHE A 77 3.80 -9.59 -11.32
CA PHE A 77 5.05 -10.34 -11.36
C PHE A 77 6.27 -9.52 -10.89
N TRP A 78 6.25 -8.21 -11.14
CA TRP A 78 7.26 -7.26 -10.67
C TRP A 78 6.81 -6.53 -9.41
N THR A 79 6.96 -7.18 -8.25
CA THR A 79 6.77 -6.54 -6.95
C THR A 79 7.87 -5.49 -6.69
N LEU A 80 7.57 -4.52 -5.83
CA LEU A 80 8.53 -3.48 -5.42
C LEU A 80 9.85 -4.08 -4.89
N GLU A 81 9.76 -5.18 -4.15
CA GLU A 81 10.92 -5.92 -3.62
C GLU A 81 11.79 -6.50 -4.73
N ARG A 82 11.19 -7.08 -5.78
CA ARG A 82 11.94 -7.61 -6.94
C ARG A 82 12.60 -6.47 -7.71
N LYS A 83 11.89 -5.36 -7.93
CA LYS A 83 12.45 -4.16 -8.56
C LYS A 83 13.65 -3.63 -7.78
N LEU A 84 13.53 -3.55 -6.45
CA LEU A 84 14.60 -3.12 -5.56
C LEU A 84 15.79 -4.08 -5.59
N LEU A 85 15.56 -5.39 -5.51
CA LEU A 85 16.64 -6.40 -5.51
C LEU A 85 17.44 -6.33 -6.81
N VAL A 86 16.75 -6.29 -7.96
CA VAL A 86 17.41 -6.13 -9.26
C VAL A 86 18.15 -4.80 -9.34
N SER A 87 17.51 -3.69 -8.95
CA SER A 87 18.15 -2.36 -8.99
C SER A 87 19.39 -2.29 -8.09
N ALA A 88 19.32 -2.84 -6.88
CA ALA A 88 20.42 -2.90 -5.94
C ALA A 88 21.56 -3.79 -6.47
N LEU A 89 21.26 -4.95 -7.06
CA LEU A 89 22.24 -5.87 -7.63
C LEU A 89 23.08 -5.20 -8.72
N PHE A 90 22.45 -4.44 -9.62
CA PHE A 90 23.14 -3.73 -10.71
C PHE A 90 23.77 -2.41 -10.28
N THR A 91 23.22 -1.73 -9.27
CA THR A 91 23.78 -0.47 -8.76
C THR A 91 25.03 -0.69 -7.91
N LEU A 92 25.10 -1.80 -7.16
CA LEU A 92 26.17 -2.07 -6.22
C LEU A 92 27.57 -2.11 -6.88
N PRO A 93 27.79 -2.76 -8.04
CA PRO A 93 29.07 -2.69 -8.75
C PRO A 93 29.47 -1.28 -9.18
N LEU A 94 28.53 -0.46 -9.68
CA LEU A 94 28.79 0.92 -10.09
C LEU A 94 29.14 1.80 -8.89
N PHE A 95 28.42 1.62 -7.78
CA PHE A 95 28.65 2.37 -6.56
C PHE A 95 29.98 2.01 -5.90
N LEU A 96 30.35 0.73 -5.89
CA LEU A 96 31.65 0.28 -5.41
C LEU A 96 32.80 0.80 -6.26
N ASP A 97 32.68 0.78 -7.59
CA ASP A 97 33.69 1.34 -8.50
C ASP A 97 33.96 2.83 -8.19
N HIS A 98 32.88 3.61 -7.97
CA HIS A 98 32.99 5.02 -7.61
C HIS A 98 33.68 5.25 -6.25
N ILE A 99 33.29 4.47 -5.23
CA ILE A 99 33.92 4.54 -3.89
C ILE A 99 35.40 4.17 -3.95
N ILE A 100 35.75 3.13 -4.70
CA ILE A 100 37.13 2.65 -4.83
C ILE A 100 37.97 3.67 -5.58
N MET A 101 37.47 4.24 -6.69
CA MET A 101 38.12 5.35 -7.37
C MET A 101 38.40 6.52 -6.41
N MET A 102 37.43 6.88 -5.56
CA MET A 102 37.57 7.98 -4.59
C MET A 102 38.60 7.67 -3.49
N LEU A 103 38.67 6.42 -3.01
CA LEU A 103 39.55 6.01 -1.90
C LEU A 103 40.98 5.68 -2.33
N SER A 104 41.15 4.90 -3.39
CA SER A 104 42.46 4.40 -3.85
C SER A 104 43.05 5.19 -5.02
N GLY A 105 42.31 6.10 -5.64
CA GLY A 105 42.74 6.80 -6.87
C GLY A 105 42.85 5.89 -8.10
N ALA A 106 42.77 4.57 -7.91
CA ALA A 106 42.59 3.56 -8.92
C ALA A 106 41.17 2.98 -8.77
N GLY A 107 40.39 2.98 -9.84
CA GLY A 107 39.07 2.33 -9.86
C GLY A 107 39.17 0.81 -10.10
N PHE A 108 38.02 0.14 -10.19
CA PHE A 108 37.98 -1.30 -10.43
C PHE A 108 38.57 -1.63 -11.82
N PRO A 109 39.50 -2.59 -11.96
CA PRO A 109 40.22 -2.85 -13.22
C PRO A 109 39.33 -3.17 -14.44
N PHE A 110 38.09 -3.63 -14.20
CA PHE A 110 37.15 -4.06 -15.23
C PHE A 110 36.04 -3.05 -15.53
N LEU A 111 35.75 -2.11 -14.61
CA LEU A 111 34.66 -1.13 -14.73
C LEU A 111 35.19 0.28 -14.98
N HIS A 112 36.32 0.61 -14.35
CA HIS A 112 36.96 1.90 -14.48
C HIS A 112 37.61 2.02 -15.87
N GLY A 113 37.13 2.95 -16.69
CA GLY A 113 37.60 3.14 -18.06
C GLY A 113 36.88 2.30 -19.12
N ALA A 114 35.81 1.58 -18.76
CA ALA A 114 34.91 0.91 -19.71
C ALA A 114 33.50 1.55 -19.72
N PRO A 115 33.32 2.73 -20.34
CA PRO A 115 32.03 3.45 -20.37
C PRO A 115 30.86 2.63 -20.88
N TRP A 116 31.11 1.77 -21.87
CA TRP A 116 30.11 0.87 -22.44
C TRP A 116 29.63 -0.20 -21.46
N LEU A 117 30.52 -0.69 -20.60
CA LEU A 117 30.14 -1.65 -19.56
C LEU A 117 29.31 -0.97 -18.48
N GLN A 118 29.70 0.24 -18.06
CA GLN A 118 28.93 1.04 -17.10
C GLN A 118 27.52 1.36 -17.63
N LEU A 119 27.39 1.71 -18.91
CA LEU A 119 26.09 1.86 -19.58
C LEU A 119 25.27 0.57 -19.51
N LEU A 120 25.87 -0.57 -19.85
CA LEU A 120 25.17 -1.87 -19.87
C LEU A 120 24.66 -2.24 -18.46
N VAL A 121 25.44 -1.99 -17.42
CA VAL A 121 25.04 -2.22 -16.02
C VAL A 121 23.97 -1.22 -15.54
N CYS A 122 24.05 0.04 -15.99
CA CYS A 122 23.10 1.09 -15.62
C CYS A 122 21.73 0.91 -16.30
N LEU A 123 21.70 0.39 -17.53
CA LEU A 123 20.50 0.33 -18.36
C LEU A 123 19.33 -0.46 -17.73
N PRO A 124 19.53 -1.65 -17.11
CA PRO A 124 18.46 -2.33 -16.37
C PRO A 124 17.87 -1.50 -15.24
N VAL A 125 18.71 -0.80 -14.47
CA VAL A 125 18.27 0.04 -13.35
C VAL A 125 17.48 1.24 -13.87
N PHE A 126 17.99 1.90 -14.93
CA PHE A 126 17.32 3.02 -15.56
C PHE A 126 15.97 2.61 -16.15
N ALA A 127 15.88 1.45 -16.81
CA ALA A 127 14.62 0.93 -17.34
C ALA A 127 13.57 0.70 -16.24
N ILE A 128 13.98 0.14 -15.08
CA ILE A 128 13.10 -0.02 -13.92
C ILE A 128 12.62 1.34 -13.41
N GLY A 129 13.53 2.31 -13.28
CA GLY A 129 13.20 3.67 -12.85
C GLY A 129 12.23 4.37 -13.80
N VAL A 130 12.45 4.28 -15.11
CA VAL A 130 11.56 4.86 -16.12
C VAL A 130 10.18 4.21 -16.07
N TRP A 131 10.11 2.88 -15.94
CA TRP A 131 8.82 2.19 -15.87
C TRP A 131 8.05 2.52 -14.59
N HIS A 132 8.74 2.57 -13.45
CA HIS A 132 8.11 2.77 -12.15
C HIS A 132 7.73 4.24 -11.89
N PHE A 133 8.66 5.17 -12.11
CA PHE A 133 8.45 6.59 -11.82
C PHE A 133 7.93 7.38 -13.03
N GLY A 134 8.24 6.96 -14.26
CA GLY A 134 7.97 7.75 -15.46
C GLY A 134 6.48 7.95 -15.77
N ALA A 135 5.64 6.93 -15.55
CA ALA A 135 4.21 7.04 -15.77
C ALA A 135 3.57 8.08 -14.82
N SER A 136 3.90 7.99 -13.53
CA SER A 136 3.47 8.94 -12.49
C SER A 136 4.02 10.34 -12.73
N ALA A 137 5.32 10.48 -13.03
CA ALA A 137 5.94 11.77 -13.34
C ALA A 137 5.25 12.49 -14.51
N TRP A 138 4.94 11.76 -15.58
CA TRP A 138 4.26 12.32 -16.75
C TRP A 138 2.79 12.70 -16.46
N GLY A 139 2.08 11.86 -15.71
CA GLY A 139 0.71 12.15 -15.26
C GLY A 139 0.64 13.37 -14.33
N SER A 140 1.55 13.44 -13.36
CA SER A 140 1.71 14.54 -12.42
C SER A 140 1.97 15.86 -13.15
N LEU A 141 2.89 15.88 -14.11
CA LEU A 141 3.18 17.07 -14.91
C LEU A 141 1.97 17.55 -15.71
N LYS A 142 1.20 16.63 -16.31
CA LYS A 142 -0.05 16.97 -17.02
C LYS A 142 -1.15 17.48 -16.10
N SER A 143 -1.23 16.97 -14.88
CA SER A 143 -2.24 17.36 -13.89
C SER A 143 -1.96 18.73 -13.25
N GLY A 144 -0.74 19.27 -13.43
CA GLY A 144 -0.31 20.55 -12.87
C GLY A 144 0.05 20.49 -11.38
N VAL A 145 0.20 19.30 -10.80
CA VAL A 145 0.61 19.09 -9.40
C VAL A 145 1.87 18.22 -9.40
N PRO A 146 3.07 18.82 -9.36
CA PRO A 146 4.34 18.07 -9.36
C PRO A 146 4.46 17.20 -8.10
N ASN A 147 4.81 15.93 -8.28
CA ASN A 147 5.08 14.98 -7.20
C ASN A 147 6.58 14.63 -7.10
N MET A 148 6.93 13.77 -6.14
CA MET A 148 8.32 13.33 -5.90
C MET A 148 8.91 12.65 -7.15
N ASP A 149 8.10 11.87 -7.88
CA ASP A 149 8.52 11.11 -9.06
C ASP A 149 9.00 12.01 -10.19
N VAL A 150 8.45 13.23 -10.33
CA VAL A 150 8.92 14.21 -11.31
C VAL A 150 10.38 14.59 -11.06
N LEU A 151 10.77 14.85 -9.81
CA LEU A 151 12.13 15.22 -9.46
C LEU A 151 13.11 14.06 -9.71
N ILE A 152 12.73 12.86 -9.31
CA ILE A 152 13.53 11.64 -9.46
C ILE A 152 13.73 11.34 -10.94
N PHE A 153 12.65 11.36 -11.73
CA PHE A 153 12.67 11.07 -13.15
C PHE A 153 13.52 12.10 -13.91
N MET A 154 13.36 13.39 -13.60
CA MET A 154 14.16 14.44 -14.22
C MET A 154 15.65 14.30 -13.88
N GLY A 155 16.00 14.09 -12.61
CA GLY A 155 17.39 13.97 -12.17
C GLY A 155 18.10 12.74 -12.73
N SER A 156 17.45 11.57 -12.65
CA SER A 156 18.00 10.31 -13.18
C SER A 156 18.12 10.35 -14.71
N THR A 157 17.15 10.93 -15.41
CA THR A 157 17.21 11.09 -16.87
C THR A 157 18.29 12.08 -17.29
N ALA A 158 18.45 13.20 -16.58
CA ALA A 158 19.52 14.15 -16.84
C ALA A 158 20.91 13.51 -16.67
N ALA A 159 21.14 12.78 -15.57
CA ALA A 159 22.38 12.06 -15.32
C ALA A 159 22.63 10.99 -16.40
N PHE A 160 21.62 10.23 -16.79
CA PHE A 160 21.74 9.20 -17.82
C PHE A 160 22.08 9.78 -19.21
N ILE A 161 21.36 10.82 -19.66
CA ILE A 161 21.61 11.47 -20.96
C ILE A 161 23.00 12.11 -20.99
N TYR A 162 23.40 12.78 -19.91
CA TYR A 162 24.72 13.40 -19.83
C TYR A 162 25.84 12.35 -19.91
N SER A 163 25.66 11.21 -19.23
CA SER A 163 26.56 10.06 -19.27
C SER A 163 26.65 9.43 -20.66
N LEU A 164 25.52 9.34 -21.38
CA LEU A 164 25.46 8.84 -22.74
C LEU A 164 26.24 9.73 -23.70
N ILE A 165 26.07 11.05 -23.59
CA ILE A 165 26.84 12.03 -24.37
C ILE A 165 28.34 11.92 -24.05
N GLY A 166 28.71 11.83 -22.77
CA GLY A 166 30.10 11.64 -22.34
C GLY A 166 30.73 10.35 -22.91
N THR A 167 29.95 9.28 -22.98
CA THR A 167 30.36 7.99 -23.56
C THR A 167 30.62 8.10 -25.06
N ILE A 168 29.76 8.82 -25.80
CA ILE A 168 29.91 9.01 -27.25
C ILE A 168 31.11 9.91 -27.58
N ILE A 169 31.32 10.97 -26.80
CA ILE A 169 32.45 11.91 -26.96
C ILE A 169 33.78 11.29 -26.46
N GLY A 170 33.71 10.24 -25.65
CA GLY A 170 34.88 9.59 -25.05
C GLY A 170 35.52 10.41 -23.93
N ASN A 171 34.78 11.33 -23.31
CA ASN A 171 35.28 12.13 -22.19
C ASN A 171 34.86 11.49 -20.85
N PRO A 172 35.81 10.96 -20.06
CA PRO A 172 35.51 10.31 -18.79
C PRO A 172 34.97 11.25 -17.70
N GLN A 173 35.13 12.57 -17.84
CA GLN A 173 34.61 13.56 -16.87
C GLN A 173 33.09 13.73 -16.91
N TYR A 174 32.44 13.22 -17.96
CA TYR A 174 31.01 13.38 -18.17
C TYR A 174 30.23 12.08 -17.96
N ILE A 175 30.80 11.11 -17.25
CA ILE A 175 30.17 9.81 -17.00
C ILE A 175 29.65 9.78 -15.56
N PHE A 176 28.32 9.72 -15.42
CA PHE A 176 27.57 9.74 -14.16
C PHE A 176 26.51 8.61 -14.11
N TYR A 177 26.82 7.45 -14.71
CA TYR A 177 25.91 6.29 -14.72
C TYR A 177 25.65 5.76 -13.31
N GLU A 178 26.64 5.86 -12.43
CA GLU A 178 26.51 5.55 -11.01
C GLU A 178 25.51 6.48 -10.34
N THR A 179 25.57 7.79 -10.59
CA THR A 179 24.64 8.77 -10.02
C THR A 179 23.20 8.47 -10.42
N ALA A 180 22.95 8.19 -11.71
CA ALA A 180 21.62 7.82 -12.19
C ALA A 180 21.07 6.56 -11.49
N ALA A 181 21.88 5.50 -11.42
CA ALA A 181 21.51 4.23 -10.80
C ALA A 181 21.30 4.33 -9.28
N THR A 182 22.15 5.10 -8.59
CA THR A 182 22.07 5.33 -7.15
C THR A 182 20.83 6.13 -6.78
N ILE A 183 20.48 7.19 -7.53
CA ILE A 183 19.25 7.96 -7.29
C ILE A 183 18.03 7.03 -7.34
N ILE A 184 17.88 6.25 -8.42
CA ILE A 184 16.75 5.34 -8.60
C ILE A 184 16.68 4.32 -7.47
N THR A 185 17.81 3.69 -7.15
CA THR A 185 17.86 2.62 -6.14
C THR A 185 17.60 3.13 -4.74
N LEU A 186 18.16 4.27 -4.33
CA LEU A 186 17.94 4.82 -2.98
C LEU A 186 16.49 5.24 -2.77
N VAL A 187 15.85 5.79 -3.79
CA VAL A 187 14.41 6.10 -3.72
C VAL A 187 13.59 4.82 -3.60
N LEU A 188 13.90 3.78 -4.40
CA LEU A 188 13.21 2.49 -4.27
C LEU A 188 13.36 1.87 -2.87
N VAL A 189 14.53 2.04 -2.24
CA VAL A 189 14.74 1.67 -0.83
C VAL A 189 13.81 2.48 0.08
N GLY A 190 13.72 3.80 -0.13
CA GLY A 190 12.81 4.68 0.60
C GLY A 190 11.35 4.22 0.51
N ASN A 191 10.84 4.03 -0.71
CA ASN A 191 9.47 3.55 -0.96
C ASN A 191 9.24 2.17 -0.32
N TRP A 192 10.24 1.29 -0.31
CA TRP A 192 10.14 -0.01 0.34
C TRP A 192 10.05 0.11 1.88
N ILE A 193 10.86 0.98 2.49
CA ILE A 193 10.80 1.26 3.93
C ILE A 193 9.44 1.86 4.30
N GLU A 194 8.96 2.82 3.51
CA GLU A 194 7.67 3.47 3.70
C GLU A 194 6.53 2.45 3.64
N LYS A 195 6.46 1.67 2.56
CA LYS A 195 5.46 0.60 2.39
C LYS A 195 5.47 -0.37 3.55
N ARG A 196 6.65 -0.82 3.98
CA ARG A 196 6.78 -1.77 5.09
C ARG A 196 6.40 -1.15 6.44
N SER A 197 6.66 0.14 6.64
CA SER A 197 6.30 0.84 7.87
C SER A 197 4.79 1.00 7.98
N VAL A 198 4.15 1.43 6.88
CA VAL A 198 2.70 1.55 6.79
C VAL A 198 2.01 0.20 6.99
N GLN A 199 2.44 -0.83 6.27
CA GLN A 199 1.86 -2.18 6.37
C GLN A 199 1.87 -2.72 7.79
N LYS A 200 2.96 -2.49 8.55
CA LYS A 200 3.04 -2.92 9.95
C LYS A 200 2.05 -2.20 10.86
N THR A 201 1.74 -0.94 10.58
CA THR A 201 0.77 -0.17 11.37
C THR A 201 -0.66 -0.58 11.01
N THR A 202 -0.95 -0.79 9.73
CA THR A 202 -2.29 -1.21 9.27
C THR A 202 -2.60 -2.65 9.66
N SER A 203 -1.63 -3.57 9.59
CA SER A 203 -1.84 -4.98 9.93
C SER A 203 -2.31 -5.18 11.38
N ALA A 204 -1.86 -4.32 12.31
CA ALA A 204 -2.31 -4.38 13.70
C ALA A 204 -3.80 -4.02 13.84
N ILE A 205 -4.33 -3.15 12.98
CA ILE A 205 -5.76 -2.79 12.94
C ILE A 205 -6.55 -3.91 12.25
N ASP A 206 -6.03 -4.48 11.17
CA ASP A 206 -6.66 -5.61 10.48
C ASP A 206 -6.73 -6.85 11.38
N GLU A 207 -5.72 -7.12 12.20
CA GLU A 207 -5.75 -8.19 13.21
C GLU A 207 -6.90 -8.00 14.21
N LEU A 208 -7.13 -6.76 14.67
CA LEU A 208 -8.28 -6.42 15.51
C LEU A 208 -9.62 -6.64 14.80
N SER A 209 -9.73 -6.27 13.52
CA SER A 209 -10.94 -6.51 12.72
C SER A 209 -11.15 -8.00 12.42
N SER A 210 -10.09 -8.79 12.28
CA SER A 210 -10.19 -10.24 12.06
C SER A 210 -10.70 -11.03 13.26
N LEU A 211 -10.69 -10.42 14.45
CA LEU A 211 -11.31 -10.96 15.66
C LEU A 211 -12.81 -10.69 15.71
N GLU A 212 -13.33 -9.82 14.84
CA GLU A 212 -14.77 -9.58 14.74
C GLU A 212 -15.47 -10.83 14.20
N VAL A 213 -16.39 -11.36 15.01
CA VAL A 213 -17.14 -12.56 14.68
C VAL A 213 -18.16 -12.21 13.59
N GLN A 214 -17.97 -12.75 12.38
CA GLN A 214 -18.85 -12.44 11.25
C GLN A 214 -20.20 -13.18 11.29
N GLU A 215 -20.28 -14.30 12.00
CA GLU A 215 -21.49 -15.13 12.09
C GLU A 215 -21.87 -15.45 13.54
N ALA A 216 -23.15 -15.25 13.88
CA ALA A 216 -23.71 -15.58 15.19
C ALA A 216 -24.70 -16.74 15.09
N ARG A 217 -24.69 -17.63 16.09
CA ARG A 217 -25.67 -18.72 16.22
C ARG A 217 -26.83 -18.25 17.09
N LYS A 218 -28.00 -18.03 16.50
CA LYS A 218 -29.21 -17.63 17.21
C LYS A 218 -30.07 -18.83 17.57
N LEU A 219 -30.54 -18.84 18.80
CA LEU A 219 -31.49 -19.80 19.32
C LEU A 219 -32.92 -19.29 19.04
N MET A 220 -33.66 -20.02 18.21
CA MET A 220 -35.05 -19.70 17.91
C MET A 220 -35.97 -20.18 19.05
N PRO A 221 -37.16 -19.55 19.23
CA PRO A 221 -38.14 -20.03 20.21
C PRO A 221 -38.60 -21.48 20.02
N SER A 222 -38.41 -22.04 18.82
CA SER A 222 -38.66 -23.45 18.51
C SER A 222 -37.60 -24.41 19.06
N GLY A 223 -36.51 -23.90 19.66
CA GLY A 223 -35.36 -24.68 20.10
C GLY A 223 -34.35 -25.01 18.98
N THR A 224 -34.56 -24.48 17.77
CA THR A 224 -33.64 -24.67 16.64
C THR A 224 -32.54 -23.60 16.63
N VAL A 225 -31.31 -23.99 16.33
CA VAL A 225 -30.18 -23.06 16.18
C VAL A 225 -30.01 -22.69 14.72
N VAL A 226 -29.93 -21.40 14.42
CA VAL A 226 -29.71 -20.86 13.07
C VAL A 226 -28.48 -19.96 13.09
N THR A 227 -27.56 -20.16 12.14
CA THR A 227 -26.43 -19.26 11.93
C THR A 227 -26.86 -18.09 11.04
N LEU A 228 -26.56 -16.87 11.45
CA LEU A 228 -26.82 -15.66 10.67
C LEU A 228 -25.63 -14.69 10.71
N PRO A 229 -25.48 -13.81 9.71
CA PRO A 229 -24.49 -12.73 9.75
C PRO A 229 -24.68 -11.83 10.97
N ILE A 230 -23.58 -11.33 11.54
CA ILE A 230 -23.63 -10.45 12.73
C ILE A 230 -24.53 -9.22 12.52
N ASP A 231 -24.54 -8.67 11.30
CA ASP A 231 -25.36 -7.51 10.89
C ASP A 231 -26.88 -7.75 11.02
N GLU A 232 -27.31 -9.01 11.03
CA GLU A 232 -28.72 -9.38 11.16
C GLU A 232 -29.15 -9.62 12.62
N VAL A 233 -28.21 -9.66 13.57
CA VAL A 233 -28.49 -9.87 15.00
C VAL A 233 -29.21 -8.65 15.58
N ARG A 234 -30.31 -8.87 16.31
CA ARG A 234 -31.09 -7.80 16.93
C ARG A 234 -31.05 -7.87 18.45
N LYS A 235 -31.21 -6.71 19.08
CA LYS A 235 -31.31 -6.61 20.53
C LYS A 235 -32.46 -7.46 21.06
N GLY A 236 -32.16 -8.35 22.01
CA GLY A 236 -33.11 -9.29 22.60
C GLY A 236 -33.08 -10.68 21.97
N ASP A 237 -32.28 -10.92 20.94
CA ASP A 237 -32.03 -12.26 20.43
C ASP A 237 -31.23 -13.10 21.43
N LEU A 238 -31.57 -14.40 21.52
CA LEU A 238 -30.81 -15.36 22.29
C LEU A 238 -29.74 -15.99 21.40
N LEU A 239 -28.48 -15.84 21.78
CA LEU A 239 -27.34 -16.38 21.06
C LEU A 239 -26.77 -17.59 21.82
N LEU A 240 -26.41 -18.63 21.08
CA LEU A 240 -25.71 -19.80 21.61
C LEU A 240 -24.22 -19.66 21.31
N VAL A 241 -23.40 -19.56 22.35
CA VAL A 241 -21.95 -19.49 22.23
C VAL A 241 -21.35 -20.69 22.98
N ASN A 242 -20.51 -21.47 22.31
CA ASN A 242 -19.88 -22.65 22.90
C ASN A 242 -18.53 -22.28 23.53
N SER A 243 -17.99 -23.16 24.38
CA SER A 243 -16.61 -23.02 24.88
C SER A 243 -15.60 -23.01 23.74
N GLY A 244 -14.68 -22.06 23.76
CA GLY A 244 -13.70 -21.79 22.71
C GLY A 244 -14.22 -20.89 21.58
N ASP A 245 -15.51 -20.59 21.52
CA ASP A 245 -16.06 -19.61 20.56
C ASP A 245 -15.93 -18.19 21.15
N ALA A 246 -15.71 -17.20 20.27
CA ALA A 246 -15.75 -15.79 20.63
C ALA A 246 -17.19 -15.29 20.76
N VAL A 247 -17.41 -14.39 21.71
CA VAL A 247 -18.71 -13.73 21.94
C VAL A 247 -19.01 -12.80 20.76
N PRO A 248 -20.13 -12.97 20.02
CA PRO A 248 -20.34 -12.22 18.78
C PRO A 248 -20.55 -10.72 18.96
N THR A 249 -21.20 -10.32 20.04
CA THR A 249 -21.52 -8.92 20.37
C THR A 249 -21.68 -8.76 21.87
N ASP A 250 -21.62 -7.52 22.36
CA ASP A 250 -21.96 -7.19 23.75
C ASP A 250 -23.32 -7.77 24.14
N SER A 251 -23.31 -8.64 25.15
CA SER A 251 -24.45 -9.45 25.53
C SER A 251 -24.51 -9.67 27.04
N MET A 252 -25.58 -10.30 27.50
CA MET A 252 -25.77 -10.65 28.91
C MET A 252 -25.96 -12.16 29.02
N LEU A 253 -25.26 -12.80 29.95
CA LEU A 253 -25.37 -14.23 30.15
C LEU A 253 -26.77 -14.55 30.73
N VAL A 254 -27.59 -15.27 29.97
CA VAL A 254 -28.96 -15.64 30.40
C VAL A 254 -28.97 -17.00 31.11
N GLU A 255 -28.19 -17.95 30.61
CA GLU A 255 -28.16 -19.33 31.11
C GLU A 255 -26.74 -19.89 31.00
N GLY A 256 -26.32 -20.66 32.01
CA GLY A 256 -24.99 -21.27 32.09
C GLY A 256 -24.01 -20.52 33.01
N GLN A 257 -22.76 -20.98 33.01
CA GLN A 257 -21.63 -20.36 33.69
C GLN A 257 -20.39 -20.53 32.81
N ALA A 258 -19.55 -19.52 32.71
CA ALA A 258 -18.38 -19.58 31.85
C ALA A 258 -17.21 -18.73 32.37
N LEU A 259 -15.99 -19.18 32.04
CA LEU A 259 -14.76 -18.43 32.24
C LEU A 259 -14.46 -17.69 30.94
N VAL A 260 -14.41 -16.37 31.01
CA VAL A 260 -14.27 -15.52 29.83
C VAL A 260 -12.91 -14.87 29.84
N ASP A 261 -12.15 -15.07 28.76
CA ASP A 261 -10.93 -14.34 28.50
C ASP A 261 -11.26 -12.98 27.85
N GLU A 262 -11.14 -11.92 28.65
CA GLU A 262 -11.31 -10.53 28.21
C GLU A 262 -9.95 -9.84 27.99
N SER A 263 -8.83 -10.58 28.00
CA SER A 263 -7.46 -10.03 27.99
C SER A 263 -7.17 -9.16 26.77
N LEU A 264 -7.79 -9.44 25.63
CA LEU A 264 -7.65 -8.65 24.41
C LEU A 264 -8.20 -7.22 24.55
N LEU A 265 -9.20 -7.01 25.41
CA LEU A 265 -9.87 -5.72 25.60
C LEU A 265 -9.47 -5.05 26.90
N THR A 266 -9.33 -5.81 27.98
CA THR A 266 -9.00 -5.30 29.32
C THR A 266 -7.50 -5.29 29.60
N GLY A 267 -6.72 -6.12 28.90
CA GLY A 267 -5.30 -6.34 29.17
C GLY A 267 -5.03 -7.25 30.37
N GLU A 268 -6.06 -7.74 31.06
CA GLU A 268 -5.90 -8.65 32.20
C GLU A 268 -5.82 -10.10 31.73
N SER A 269 -4.71 -10.79 32.02
CA SER A 269 -4.48 -12.17 31.54
C SER A 269 -5.26 -13.26 32.29
N ILE A 270 -6.03 -12.89 33.32
CA ILE A 270 -6.76 -13.86 34.15
C ILE A 270 -8.21 -13.90 33.67
N PRO A 271 -8.71 -15.06 33.21
CA PRO A 271 -10.10 -15.19 32.80
C PRO A 271 -11.07 -14.88 33.95
N VAL A 272 -12.14 -14.17 33.63
CA VAL A 272 -13.16 -13.74 34.59
C VAL A 272 -14.31 -14.73 34.57
N ASN A 273 -14.73 -15.18 35.75
CA ASN A 273 -15.90 -16.06 35.87
C ASN A 273 -17.19 -15.24 35.75
N LYS A 274 -18.09 -15.62 34.84
CA LYS A 274 -19.37 -14.94 34.58
C LYS A 274 -20.54 -15.83 34.97
N LEU A 275 -21.51 -15.24 35.66
CA LEU A 275 -22.74 -15.86 36.12
C LEU A 275 -23.96 -15.27 35.38
N PRO A 276 -25.12 -15.95 35.40
CA PRO A 276 -26.33 -15.41 34.79
C PRO A 276 -26.67 -14.02 35.31
N GLY A 277 -26.84 -13.06 34.40
CA GLY A 277 -27.04 -11.65 34.68
C GLY A 277 -25.79 -10.78 34.48
N ASP A 278 -24.60 -11.37 34.35
CA ASP A 278 -23.37 -10.64 34.06
C ASP A 278 -23.27 -10.25 32.58
N SER A 279 -22.58 -9.14 32.32
CA SER A 279 -22.29 -8.67 30.97
C SER A 279 -21.09 -9.39 30.36
N LEU A 280 -21.21 -9.72 29.08
CA LEU A 280 -20.17 -10.26 28.21
C LEU A 280 -19.82 -9.22 27.16
N ILE A 281 -18.54 -9.00 26.96
CA ILE A 281 -18.03 -8.08 25.94
C ILE A 281 -17.86 -8.84 24.62
N GLY A 282 -18.22 -8.22 23.50
CA GLY A 282 -17.97 -8.78 22.17
C GLY A 282 -16.48 -9.05 21.94
N ALA A 283 -16.17 -10.06 21.13
CA ALA A 283 -14.83 -10.58 20.84
C ALA A 283 -14.07 -11.24 22.02
N SER A 284 -14.64 -11.29 23.23
CA SER A 284 -14.10 -12.10 24.33
C SER A 284 -14.28 -13.59 24.06
N VAL A 285 -13.39 -14.45 24.56
CA VAL A 285 -13.40 -15.90 24.29
C VAL A 285 -13.87 -16.69 25.53
N LEU A 286 -14.75 -17.67 25.33
CA LEU A 286 -15.31 -18.55 26.38
C LEU A 286 -14.52 -19.85 26.60
#